data_AF-A0A484ZIS8-F1
#
_entry.id   AF-A0A484ZIS8-F1
#
_cell.length_a   1.000
_cell.length_b   1.000
_cell.length_c   1.000
_cell.angle_alpha   90.00
_cell.angle_beta   90.00
_cell.angle_gamma   90.00
#
_symmetry.space_group_name_H-M   'P 1'
#
loop_
_entity.id
_entity.type
_entity.pdbx_description
1 polymer ?
#
loop_
_entity_poly.entity_id
_entity_poly.type
_entity_poly.pdbx_seq_one_letter_code
_entity_poly.pdbx_strand_id
1 'polypeptide(L)' 'MVIGAKGQKIKTIGIEARQDMEEMFQAKVHLELWVKVKSGWADDERALRSLGYTDDL' A
#
# COMPACT_ATOMS: atom_id res chain seq x y z
N MET A 1 7.87 -2.84 -11.45
CA MET A 1 8.37 -1.57 -10.88
C MET A 1 7.22 -0.81 -10.23
N VAL A 2 7.29 -0.54 -8.93
CA VAL A 2 6.20 0.10 -8.17
C VAL A 2 6.19 1.62 -8.34
N ILE A 3 7.36 2.26 -8.30
CA ILE A 3 7.49 3.73 -8.42
C ILE A 3 7.16 4.20 -9.85
N GLY A 4 7.66 3.50 -10.87
CA GLY A 4 7.52 3.90 -12.28
C GLY A 4 8.44 5.07 -12.66
N ALA A 5 8.51 5.39 -13.95
CA ALA A 5 9.32 6.51 -14.44
C ALA A 5 8.84 7.82 -13.79
N LYS A 6 9.76 8.59 -13.18
CA LYS A 6 9.44 9.85 -12.48
C LYS A 6 8.29 9.73 -11.46
N GLY A 7 8.09 8.56 -10.84
CA GLY A 7 7.03 8.35 -9.85
C GLY A 7 5.61 8.25 -10.41
N GLN A 8 5.42 8.13 -11.73
CA GLN A 8 4.08 8.15 -12.33
C GLN A 8 3.18 7.01 -11.85
N LYS A 9 3.75 5.82 -11.61
CA LYS A 9 2.94 4.66 -11.22
C LYS A 9 2.50 4.75 -9.76
N ILE A 10 3.39 5.09 -8.83
CA ILE A 10 3.02 5.30 -7.42
C ILE A 10 2.04 6.47 -7.26
N LYS A 11 2.18 7.52 -8.08
CA LYS A 11 1.23 8.64 -8.10
C LYS A 11 -0.17 8.18 -8.50
N THR A 12 -0.28 7.36 -9.54
CA THR A 12 -1.56 6.80 -9.99
C THR A 12 -2.21 5.95 -8.91
N ILE A 13 -1.44 5.00 -8.34
CA ILE A 13 -1.88 4.16 -7.21
C ILE A 13 -2.39 5.02 -6.03
N GLY A 14 -1.63 6.05 -5.65
CA GLY A 14 -2.02 6.92 -4.54
C GLY A 14 -3.24 7.79 -4.82
N ILE A 15 -3.46 8.21 -6.07
CA ILE A 15 -4.65 8.98 -6.44
C ILE A 15 -5.90 8.11 -6.36
N GLU A 16 -5.87 6.93 -6.97
CA GLU A 16 -7.00 6.00 -7.02
C GLU A 16 -7.37 5.54 -5.60
N ALA A 17 -6.39 5.04 -4.83
CA ALA A 17 -6.64 4.61 -3.45
C ALA A 17 -7.16 5.74 -2.55
N ARG A 18 -6.64 6.97 -2.70
CA ARG A 18 -7.14 8.13 -1.94
C ARG A 18 -8.58 8.46 -2.30
N GLN A 19 -8.97 8.36 -3.58
CA GLN A 19 -10.36 8.61 -4.00
C GLN A 19 -11.32 7.60 -3.36
N ASP A 20 -10.96 6.31 -3.40
CA ASP A 20 -11.75 5.24 -2.75
C ASP A 20 -11.87 5.48 -1.24
N MET A 21 -10.80 5.91 -0.58
CA MET A 21 -10.81 6.27 0.85
C MET A 21 -11.70 7.49 1.14
N GLU A 22 -11.64 8.54 0.31
CA GLU A 22 -12.48 9.73 0.50
C GLU A 22 -13.97 9.39 0.36
N GLU A 23 -14.32 8.49 -0.57
CA GLU A 23 -15.69 7.98 -0.73
C GLU A 23 -16.10 7.12 0.47
N MET A 24 -15.26 6.18 0.90
CA MET A 24 -15.57 5.30 2.04
C MET A 24 -15.73 6.07 3.35
N PHE A 25 -14.84 7.04 3.62
CA PHE A 25 -14.83 7.79 4.88
C PHE A 25 -15.70 9.03 4.86
N GLN A 26 -16.24 9.42 3.70
CA GLN A 26 -17.03 10.64 3.52
C GLN A 26 -16.27 11.90 4.02
N ALA A 27 -14.94 11.92 3.84
CA ALA A 27 -14.05 12.95 4.35
C ALA A 27 -12.86 13.17 3.41
N LYS A 28 -12.19 14.33 3.52
CA LYS A 28 -10.95 14.58 2.78
C LYS A 28 -9.78 13.81 3.38
N VAL A 29 -8.96 13.23 2.50
CA VAL A 29 -7.82 12.39 2.89
C VAL A 29 -6.55 12.93 2.25
N HIS A 30 -5.49 13.09 3.04
CA HIS A 30 -4.13 13.27 2.55
C HIS A 30 -3.38 11.94 2.68
N LEU A 31 -3.11 11.28 1.56
CA LEU A 31 -2.43 9.97 1.53
C LEU A 31 -0.96 10.14 1.13
N GLU A 32 -0.05 9.86 2.05
CA GLU A 32 1.39 9.81 1.81
C GLU A 32 1.87 8.36 1.72
N LEU A 33 2.65 8.04 0.68
CA LEU A 33 3.08 6.68 0.38
C LEU A 33 4.61 6.56 0.30
N TRP A 34 5.12 5.42 0.78
CA TRP A 34 6.55 5.08 0.75
C TRP A 34 6.76 3.69 0.16
N VAL A 35 7.79 3.53 -0.67
CA VAL A 35 8.20 2.21 -1.18
C VAL A 35 9.42 1.74 -0.41
N LYS A 36 9.32 0.56 0.21
CA LYS A 36 10.42 -0.12 0.89
C LYS A 36 10.63 -1.49 0.27
N VAL A 37 11.89 -1.91 0.16
CA VAL A 37 12.25 -3.26 -0.31
C VAL A 37 12.62 -4.09 0.91
N LYS A 38 11.96 -5.23 1.09
CA LYS A 38 12.33 -6.26 2.05
C LYS A 38 12.53 -7.56 1.28
N SER A 39 13.71 -8.15 1.28
CA SER A 39 13.95 -9.42 0.58
C SER A 39 13.33 -10.58 1.35
N GLY A 40 12.75 -11.56 0.65
CA GLY A 40 12.21 -12.79 1.24
C GLY A 40 11.01 -12.61 2.18
N TRP A 41 10.35 -11.45 2.16
CA TRP A 41 9.27 -11.16 3.12
C TRP A 41 8.05 -12.07 2.98
N ALA A 42 7.81 -12.63 1.79
CA ALA A 42 6.70 -13.53 1.54
C ALA A 42 6.90 -14.93 2.14
N ASP A 43 8.16 -15.32 2.38
CA ASP A 43 8.52 -16.61 3.00
C ASP A 43 8.77 -16.48 4.52
N ASP A 44 8.77 -15.25 5.04
CA ASP A 44 8.97 -14.94 6.46
C ASP A 44 7.61 -14.90 7.17
N GLU A 45 7.28 -15.96 7.92
CA GLU A 45 6.01 -16.06 8.66
C GLU A 45 5.76 -14.86 9.58
N ARG A 46 6.82 -14.34 10.22
CA ARG A 46 6.71 -13.16 11.08
C ARG A 46 6.37 -11.90 10.27
N ALA A 47 6.92 -11.77 9.06
CA ALA A 47 6.58 -10.68 8.15
C ALA A 47 5.12 -10.76 7.71
N LEU A 48 4.65 -11.95 7.31
CA LEU A 48 3.25 -12.17 6.91
C LEU A 48 2.29 -11.80 8.03
N ARG A 49 2.55 -12.28 9.26
CA ARG A 49 1.80 -11.92 10.47
C ARG A 49 1.73 -10.40 10.68
N SER A 50 2.86 -9.71 10.56
CA SER A 50 2.91 -8.24 10.74
C SER A 50 2.17 -7.45 9.66
N LEU A 51 1.93 -8.05 8.49
CA LEU A 51 1.21 -7.46 7.37
C LEU A 51 -0.28 -7.83 7.36
N GLY A 52 -0.75 -8.64 8.31
CA GLY A 52 -2.13 -9.11 8.40
C GLY A 52 -2.46 -10.29 7.47
N TYR A 53 -1.45 -10.98 6.92
CA TYR A 53 -1.63 -12.20 6.11
C TYR A 53 -1.62 -13.45 6.98
N THR A 54 -2.57 -13.57 7.90
CA THR A 54 -2.81 -14.75 8.73
C THR A 54 -4.24 -15.24 8.55
N ASP A 55 -4.46 -16.55 8.57
CA ASP A 55 -5.78 -17.20 8.51
C ASP A 55 -6.63 -17.00 9.78
N ASP A 56 -6.34 -16.01 10.61
CA ASP A 56 -7.13 -15.70 11.81
C ASP A 56 -8.34 -14.83 11.42
N LEU A 57 -9.28 -15.44 10.70
CA LEU A 57 -10.69 -15.00 10.52
C LEU A 57 -11.63 -16.16 10.87
#